data_AF-A0ABD0C0J6-F1
#
_entry.id   AF-A0ABD0C0J6-F1
#
_cell.length_a   1.000
_cell.length_b   1.000
_cell.length_c   1.000
_cell.angle_alpha   90.00
_cell.angle_beta   90.00
_cell.angle_gamma   90.00
#
_symmetry.space_group_name_H-M   'P 1'
#
loop_
_entity.id
_entity.type
_entity.pdbx_description
1 polymer ?
#
loop_
_entity_poly.entity_id
_entity_poly.type
_entity_poly.pdbx_seq_one_letter_code
_entity_poly.pdbx_strand_id
1 'polypeptide(L)'
;MDFLKANSNRYSVRSFSDKDVNDKILTNIVKQAQQAPSWANAQPWKVCIAKVDTLDRIKRVYHNNNIKGLAGDSDFYTMHRNQWGNFARRNMAGWNNDFSRFLINNRVNFGEISDKLFDAPAVAFFTIEEFNPWSFMT
;
A
#
# COMPACT_ATOMS: atom_id res chain seq x y z
N MET A 1 -7.45 -20.22 -10.90
CA MET A 1 -8.17 -19.93 -9.64
C MET A 1 -9.38 -19.10 -10.00
N ASP A 2 -10.57 -19.45 -9.53
CA ASP A 2 -11.76 -18.62 -9.74
C ASP A 2 -11.74 -17.36 -8.86
N PHE A 3 -12.67 -16.45 -9.13
CA PHE A 3 -12.76 -15.16 -8.44
C PHE A 3 -13.01 -15.29 -6.92
N LEU A 4 -13.91 -16.18 -6.51
CA LEU A 4 -14.29 -16.31 -5.09
C LEU A 4 -13.10 -16.78 -4.26
N LYS A 5 -12.35 -17.74 -4.80
CA LYS A 5 -11.12 -18.24 -4.18
C LYS A 5 -10.01 -17.19 -4.18
N ALA A 6 -9.90 -16.36 -5.22
CA ALA A 6 -8.95 -15.25 -5.22
C ALA A 6 -9.28 -14.21 -4.14
N ASN A 7 -10.56 -13.86 -4.01
CA ASN A 7 -11.02 -12.85 -3.07
C ASN A 7 -10.85 -13.31 -1.61
N SER A 8 -11.16 -14.57 -1.29
CA SER A 8 -11.03 -15.09 0.08
C SER A 8 -9.58 -15.30 0.54
N ASN A 9 -8.66 -15.58 -0.40
CA ASN A 9 -7.24 -15.79 -0.08
C ASN A 9 -6.42 -14.50 -0.08
N ARG A 10 -7.00 -13.35 -0.45
CA ARG A 10 -6.29 -12.08 -0.43
C ARG A 10 -6.22 -11.53 0.99
N TYR A 11 -5.03 -11.19 1.45
CA TYR A 11 -4.80 -10.52 2.74
C TYR A 11 -3.68 -9.49 2.62
N SER A 12 -3.57 -8.60 3.61
CA SER A 12 -2.50 -7.61 3.67
C SER A 12 -1.22 -8.25 4.20
N VAL A 13 -0.32 -8.60 3.30
CA VAL A 13 1.04 -9.04 3.62
C VAL A 13 1.84 -7.84 4.14
N ARG A 14 2.55 -8.02 5.26
CA ARG A 14 3.35 -6.96 5.91
C ARG A 14 4.79 -7.39 6.20
N SER A 15 5.26 -8.43 5.51
CA SER A 15 6.65 -8.88 5.47
C SER A 15 6.76 -9.78 4.24
N PHE A 16 7.55 -9.35 3.26
CA PHE A 16 7.76 -10.07 2.00
C PHE A 16 9.12 -10.76 2.01
N SER A 17 9.26 -11.82 1.21
CA SER A 17 10.59 -12.37 0.93
C SER A 17 11.28 -11.55 -0.16
N ASP A 18 12.58 -11.75 -0.31
CA ASP A 18 13.45 -11.18 -1.35
C ASP A 18 13.23 -11.82 -2.75
N LYS A 19 12.23 -12.69 -2.90
CA LYS A 19 11.94 -13.38 -4.15
C LYS A 19 11.53 -12.37 -5.22
N ASP A 20 12.32 -12.29 -6.29
CA ASP A 20 12.01 -11.42 -7.43
C ASP A 20 10.66 -11.79 -8.10
N VAL A 21 10.01 -10.77 -8.64
CA VAL A 21 8.76 -10.90 -9.40
C VAL A 21 9.02 -10.42 -10.82
N ASN A 22 8.90 -11.33 -11.80
CA ASN A 22 9.16 -11.02 -13.21
C ASN A 22 8.37 -9.79 -13.71
N ASP A 23 9.03 -8.91 -14.46
CA ASP A 23 8.43 -7.66 -14.96
C ASP A 23 7.19 -7.88 -15.83
N LYS A 24 7.10 -9.00 -16.55
CA LYS A 24 5.91 -9.38 -17.31
C LYS A 24 4.72 -9.63 -16.39
N ILE A 25 4.94 -10.23 -15.22
CA ILE A 25 3.88 -10.47 -14.23
C ILE A 25 3.37 -9.12 -13.72
N LEU A 26 4.27 -8.23 -13.31
CA LEU A 26 3.93 -6.91 -12.80
C LEU A 26 3.18 -6.07 -13.85
N THR A 27 3.69 -6.05 -15.08
CA THR A 27 3.03 -5.35 -16.21
C THR A 27 1.65 -5.93 -16.50
N ASN A 28 1.50 -7.25 -16.47
CA ASN A 28 0.21 -7.88 -16.70
C ASN A 28 -0.79 -7.58 -15.58
N ILE A 29 -0.35 -7.53 -14.32
CA ILE A 29 -1.20 -7.09 -13.19
C ILE A 29 -1.72 -5.67 -13.44
N VAL A 30 -0.85 -4.74 -13.81
CA VAL A 30 -1.27 -3.36 -14.12
C VAL A 30 -2.24 -3.33 -15.30
N LYS A 31 -1.96 -4.06 -16.38
CA LYS A 31 -2.85 -4.14 -17.56
C LYS A 31 -4.25 -4.65 -17.23
N GLN A 32 -4.35 -5.65 -16.34
CA GLN A 32 -5.64 -6.15 -15.86
C GLN A 32 -6.33 -5.13 -14.95
N ALA A 33 -5.59 -4.49 -14.04
CA ALA A 33 -6.13 -3.48 -13.14
C ALA A 33 -6.65 -2.23 -13.87
N GLN A 34 -6.07 -1.88 -15.01
CA GLN A 34 -6.51 -0.78 -15.87
C GLN A 34 -7.93 -0.96 -16.45
N GLN A 35 -8.51 -2.17 -16.37
CA GLN A 35 -9.90 -2.41 -16.76
C GLN A 35 -10.92 -1.89 -15.72
N ALA A 36 -10.45 -1.36 -14.58
CA ALA A 36 -11.32 -0.72 -13.60
C ALA A 36 -12.06 0.49 -14.24
N PRO A 37 -13.37 0.65 -13.98
CA PRO A 37 -14.12 1.78 -14.50
C PRO A 37 -13.62 3.10 -13.89
N SER A 38 -13.83 4.20 -14.61
CA SER A 38 -13.64 5.57 -14.13
C SER A 38 -14.72 6.48 -14.67
N TRP A 39 -14.97 7.59 -13.99
CA TRP A 39 -15.82 8.66 -14.48
C TRP A 39 -15.45 9.03 -15.92
N ALA A 40 -16.45 8.96 -16.81
CA ALA A 40 -16.30 9.20 -18.26
C ALA A 40 -15.15 8.41 -18.94
N ASN A 41 -14.72 7.29 -18.35
CA ASN A 41 -13.58 6.49 -18.78
C ASN A 41 -12.25 7.28 -18.84
N ALA A 42 -12.09 8.31 -18.01
CA ALA A 42 -10.92 9.20 -18.02
C ALA A 42 -9.60 8.49 -17.68
N GLN A 43 -9.64 7.38 -16.93
CA GLN A 43 -8.48 6.56 -16.54
C GLN A 43 -7.26 7.41 -16.12
N PRO A 44 -7.42 8.35 -15.16
CA PRO A 44 -6.41 9.39 -14.88
C PRO A 44 -5.14 8.86 -14.20
N TRP A 45 -5.07 7.57 -13.92
CA TRP A 45 -4.04 6.96 -13.11
C TRP A 45 -2.85 6.46 -13.92
N LYS A 46 -1.66 6.67 -13.36
CA LYS A 46 -0.39 6.07 -13.80
C LYS A 46 0.18 5.21 -12.68
N VAL A 47 0.72 4.05 -13.05
CA VAL A 47 1.39 3.14 -12.12
C VAL A 47 2.88 3.11 -12.44
N CYS A 48 3.70 3.57 -11.50
CA CYS A 48 5.16 3.51 -11.58
C CYS A 48 5.66 2.39 -10.66
N ILE A 49 6.37 1.41 -11.21
CA ILE A 49 6.87 0.28 -10.42
C ILE A 49 8.38 0.44 -10.21
N ALA A 50 8.81 0.51 -8.95
CA ALA A 50 10.21 0.50 -8.57
C ALA A 50 10.65 -0.92 -8.17
N LYS A 51 11.83 -1.32 -8.67
CA LYS A 51 12.51 -2.57 -8.34
C LYS A 51 14.02 -2.35 -8.26
N VAL A 52 14.73 -3.35 -7.72
CA VAL A 52 16.21 -3.43 -7.71
C VAL A 52 16.82 -2.09 -7.25
N ASP A 53 17.78 -1.53 -7.99
CA ASP A 53 18.55 -0.35 -7.60
C ASP A 53 17.68 0.88 -7.30
N THR A 54 16.60 1.07 -8.05
CA THR A 54 15.69 2.21 -7.84
C THR A 54 14.92 2.04 -6.53
N LEU A 55 14.41 0.83 -6.27
CA LEU A 55 13.71 0.54 -5.02
C LEU A 55 14.66 0.60 -3.82
N ASP A 56 15.89 0.12 -3.96
CA ASP A 56 16.89 0.19 -2.89
C ASP A 56 17.24 1.64 -2.54
N ARG A 57 17.36 2.51 -3.55
CA ARG A 57 17.52 3.95 -3.32
C ARG A 57 16.32 4.55 -2.57
N ILE A 58 15.10 4.18 -2.97
CA ILE A 58 13.87 4.65 -2.30
C ILE A 58 13.83 4.17 -0.84
N LYS A 59 14.08 2.88 -0.57
CA LYS A 59 14.12 2.31 0.78
C LYS A 59 15.13 3.04 1.67
N ARG A 60 16.34 3.31 1.16
CA ARG A 60 17.37 4.06 1.90
C ARG A 60 16.91 5.48 2.26
N VAL A 61 16.36 6.22 1.30
CA VAL A 61 15.87 7.59 1.55
C VAL A 61 14.71 7.58 2.53
N TYR A 62 13.74 6.68 2.35
CA TYR A 62 12.59 6.50 3.24
C TYR A 62 13.03 6.21 4.68
N HIS A 63 13.91 5.22 4.87
CA HIS A 63 14.45 4.88 6.19
C HIS A 63 15.17 6.06 6.85
N ASN A 64 16.02 6.77 6.10
CA ASN A 64 16.72 7.95 6.61
C ASN A 64 15.77 9.09 6.99
N ASN A 65 14.69 9.30 6.24
CA ASN A 65 13.68 10.31 6.55
C ASN A 65 12.91 9.95 7.83
N ASN A 66 12.60 8.66 8.03
CA ASN A 66 11.97 8.18 9.26
C ASN A 66 12.86 8.35 10.48
N ILE A 67 14.16 8.03 10.39
CA ILE A 67 15.14 8.26 11.47
C ILE A 67 15.21 9.75 11.86
N LYS A 68 15.12 10.64 10.87
CA LYS A 68 15.12 12.09 11.08
C LYS A 68 13.80 12.64 11.63
N GLY A 69 12.75 11.80 11.73
CA GLY A 69 11.42 12.21 12.17
C GLY A 69 10.77 13.23 11.22
N LEU A 70 11.11 13.20 9.92
CA LEU A 70 10.46 14.09 8.96
C LEU A 70 8.98 13.74 8.86
N ALA A 71 8.13 14.77 8.95
CA ALA A 71 6.70 14.60 8.77
C ALA A 71 6.39 14.16 7.33
N GLY A 72 5.38 13.30 7.19
CA GLY A 72 4.86 12.92 5.88
C GLY A 72 4.18 14.11 5.20
N ASP A 73 4.41 14.25 3.90
CA ASP A 73 3.79 15.26 3.04
C ASP A 73 2.72 14.58 2.18
N SER A 74 1.52 14.42 2.76
CA SER A 74 0.43 13.71 2.11
C SER A 74 -0.34 14.65 1.18
N ASP A 75 -0.52 14.25 -0.08
CA ASP A 75 -1.37 14.98 -1.05
C ASP A 75 -2.82 15.12 -0.56
N PHE A 76 -3.27 14.20 0.29
CA PHE A 76 -4.61 14.21 0.88
C PHE A 76 -4.58 14.61 2.35
N TYR A 77 -5.68 15.22 2.80
CA TYR A 77 -5.92 15.44 4.22
C TYR A 77 -5.92 14.11 4.99
N THR A 78 -4.98 13.97 5.92
CA THR A 78 -4.90 12.82 6.82
C THR A 78 -5.98 12.89 7.88
N MET A 79 -7.11 12.24 7.61
CA MET A 79 -8.23 12.16 8.54
C MET A 79 -7.87 11.39 9.82
N HIS A 80 -8.11 11.98 10.98
CA HIS A 80 -7.95 11.34 12.27
C HIS A 80 -9.03 10.27 12.51
N ARG A 81 -8.70 9.21 13.24
CA ARG A 81 -9.58 8.04 13.46
C ARG A 81 -10.92 8.39 14.10
N ASN A 82 -11.00 9.49 14.87
CA ASN A 82 -12.24 9.96 15.50
C ASN A 82 -13.23 10.61 14.51
N GLN A 83 -12.77 11.02 13.32
CA GLN A 83 -13.61 11.60 12.27
C GLN A 83 -14.36 10.50 11.49
N TRP A 84 -14.00 9.22 11.68
CA TRP A 84 -14.72 8.09 11.10
C TRP A 84 -16.01 7.75 11.86
N GLY A 85 -17.01 7.27 11.13
CA GLY A 85 -18.26 6.77 11.71
C GLY A 85 -18.06 5.56 12.64
N ASN A 86 -19.03 5.33 13.55
CA ASN A 86 -18.96 4.33 14.61
C ASN A 86 -18.61 2.92 14.11
N PHE A 87 -19.17 2.50 12.98
CA PHE A 87 -18.91 1.18 12.41
C PHE A 87 -17.44 1.00 12.02
N ALA A 88 -16.89 1.92 11.22
CA ALA A 88 -15.48 1.88 10.82
C ALA A 88 -14.53 1.96 12.02
N ARG A 89 -14.85 2.80 13.02
CA ARG A 89 -14.08 2.88 14.26
C ARG A 89 -14.03 1.56 15.03
N ARG A 90 -15.16 0.83 15.13
CA ARG A 90 -15.20 -0.49 15.76
C ARG A 90 -14.34 -1.52 15.01
N ASN A 91 -14.40 -1.53 13.68
CA ASN A 91 -13.57 -2.42 12.86
C ASN A 91 -12.08 -2.13 13.05
N MET A 92 -11.68 -0.85 13.02
CA MET A 92 -10.31 -0.45 13.30
C MET A 92 -9.87 -0.83 14.71
N ALA A 93 -10.71 -0.62 15.73
CA ALA A 93 -10.38 -0.98 17.10
C ALA A 93 -10.17 -2.48 17.27
N GLY A 94 -11.08 -3.31 16.74
CA GLY A 94 -10.95 -4.77 16.77
C GLY A 94 -9.66 -5.23 16.09
N TRP A 95 -9.42 -4.76 14.87
CA TRP A 95 -8.19 -5.09 14.13
C TRP A 95 -6.92 -4.65 14.86
N ASN A 96 -6.86 -3.43 15.40
CA ASN A 96 -5.68 -2.95 16.13
C ASN A 96 -5.42 -3.78 17.39
N ASN A 97 -6.47 -4.19 18.10
CA ASN A 97 -6.33 -5.03 19.30
C ASN A 97 -5.75 -6.40 18.96
N ASP A 98 -6.26 -7.05 17.91
CA ASP A 98 -5.77 -8.36 17.48
C ASP A 98 -4.36 -8.27 16.92
N PHE A 99 -4.08 -7.24 16.11
CA PHE A 99 -2.76 -7.01 15.54
C PHE A 99 -1.73 -6.69 16.61
N SER A 100 -2.05 -5.84 17.58
CA SER A 100 -1.13 -5.53 18.69
C SER A 100 -0.85 -6.76 19.55
N ARG A 101 -1.86 -7.58 19.84
CA ARG A 101 -1.68 -8.87 20.54
C ARG A 101 -0.76 -9.80 19.74
N PHE A 102 -0.94 -9.90 18.43
CA PHE A 102 -0.05 -10.68 17.57
C PHE A 102 1.40 -10.18 17.63
N LEU A 103 1.62 -8.86 17.49
CA LEU A 103 2.97 -8.29 17.51
C LEU A 103 3.69 -8.55 18.84
N ILE A 104 3.00 -8.36 19.97
CA ILE A 104 3.55 -8.59 21.31
C ILE A 104 3.88 -10.07 21.51
N ASN A 105 2.94 -10.97 21.21
CA ASN A 105 3.11 -12.41 21.43
C ASN A 105 4.24 -13.00 20.57
N ASN A 106 4.46 -12.44 19.38
CA ASN A 106 5.50 -12.90 18.46
C ASN A 106 6.78 -12.05 18.51
N ARG A 107 6.86 -11.06 19.41
CA ARG A 107 7.99 -10.13 19.55
C ARG A 107 8.38 -9.45 18.23
N VAL A 108 7.38 -9.10 17.42
CA VAL A 108 7.57 -8.46 16.12
C VAL A 108 7.64 -6.96 16.28
N ASN A 109 8.77 -6.35 15.90
CA ASN A 109 8.88 -4.90 15.78
C ASN A 109 8.30 -4.44 14.44
N PHE A 110 7.02 -4.07 14.46
CA PHE A 110 6.34 -3.63 13.24
C PHE A 110 6.94 -2.36 12.64
N GLY A 111 7.45 -1.45 13.47
CA GLY A 111 8.12 -0.22 13.01
C GLY A 111 9.33 -0.54 12.15
N GLU A 112 10.19 -1.45 12.61
CA GLU A 112 11.39 -1.86 11.89
C GLU A 112 11.07 -2.48 10.52
N ILE A 113 10.04 -3.32 10.44
CA ILE A 113 9.63 -3.96 9.18
C ILE A 113 9.02 -2.91 8.24
N SER A 114 8.19 -2.00 8.78
CA SER A 114 7.60 -0.91 8.01
C SER A 114 8.65 0.06 7.46
N ASP A 115 9.72 0.33 8.21
CA ASP A 115 10.83 1.20 7.82
C ASP A 115 11.63 0.67 6.63
N LYS A 116 11.55 -0.64 6.37
CA LYS A 116 12.17 -1.31 5.21
C LYS A 116 11.22 -1.47 4.02
N LEU A 117 10.07 -0.77 4.04
CA LEU A 117 8.96 -0.99 3.11
C LEU A 117 8.54 -2.47 3.05
N PHE A 118 8.42 -3.09 4.23
CA PHE A 118 8.02 -4.48 4.43
C PHE A 118 8.90 -5.51 3.71
N ASP A 119 10.14 -5.14 3.37
CA ASP A 119 11.05 -5.95 2.56
C ASP A 119 10.51 -6.30 1.17
N ALA A 120 9.56 -5.51 0.64
CA ALA A 120 8.94 -5.78 -0.65
C ALA A 120 9.99 -5.82 -1.80
N PRO A 121 9.95 -6.80 -2.72
CA PRO A 121 10.86 -6.90 -3.86
C PRO A 121 10.49 -5.93 -5.01
N ALA A 122 9.25 -5.44 -5.01
CA ALA A 122 8.73 -4.43 -5.94
C ALA A 122 7.73 -3.54 -5.20
N VAL A 123 7.71 -2.25 -5.52
CA VAL A 123 6.72 -1.29 -5.00
C VAL A 123 6.06 -0.57 -6.17
N ALA A 124 4.73 -0.62 -6.22
CA ALA A 124 3.94 0.11 -7.20
C ALA A 124 3.45 1.42 -6.57
N PHE A 125 3.83 2.53 -7.18
CA PHE A 125 3.34 3.86 -6.86
C PHE A 125 2.18 4.20 -7.79
N PHE A 126 1.03 4.48 -7.21
CA PHE A 126 -0.14 4.96 -7.93
C PHE A 126 -0.10 6.49 -7.94
N THR A 127 -0.17 7.07 -9.13
CA THR A 127 0.03 8.51 -9.34
C THR A 127 -1.06 9.06 -10.26
N ILE A 128 -1.34 10.35 -10.14
CA ILE A 128 -2.23 11.11 -11.00
C ILE A 128 -1.48 12.40 -11.34
N GLU A 129 -1.44 12.78 -12.63
CA GLU A 129 -0.70 13.97 -13.05
C GLU A 129 -1.36 15.26 -12.55
N GLU A 130 -2.65 15.41 -12.81
CA GLU A 130 -3.45 16.55 -12.35
C GLU A 130 -4.60 16.05 -11.48
N PHE A 131 -4.57 16.42 -10.20
CA PHE A 131 -5.63 16.04 -9.27
C PHE A 131 -6.92 16.80 -9.57
N ASN A 132 -8.01 16.05 -9.64
CA ASN A 132 -9.38 16.53 -9.72
C ASN A 132 -10.23 15.63 -8.79
N PRO A 133 -11.20 16.17 -8.02
CA PRO A 133 -12.13 15.36 -7.23
C PRO A 133 -12.81 14.20 -8.00
N TRP A 134 -12.99 14.33 -9.33
CA TRP A 134 -13.55 13.28 -10.18
C TRP A 134 -12.59 12.15 -10.51
N SER A 135 -11.29 12.30 -10.25
CA SER A 135 -10.27 11.31 -10.62
C SER A 135 -10.36 9.98 -9.85
N PHE A 136 -11.13 9.94 -8.76
CA PHE A 136 -11.34 8.76 -7.92
C PHE A 136 -12.79 8.25 -7.93
N MET A 137 -13.66 8.89 -8.71
CA MET A 137 -15.06 8.46 -8.83
C MET A 137 -15.21 7.44 -9.95
N THR A 138 -16.01 6.41 -9.69
CA THR A 138 -16.44 5.39 -10.66
C THR A 138 -17.90 5.57 -10.99
#